data_AF-A0AAN7UWM5-F1
#
_entry.id   AF-A0AAN7UWM5-F1
#
_cell.length_a   1.000
_cell.length_b   1.000
_cell.length_c   1.000
_cell.angle_alpha   90.00
_cell.angle_beta   90.00
_cell.angle_gamma   90.00
#
_symmetry.space_group_name_H-M   'P 1'
#
loop_
_entity.id
_entity.type
_entity.pdbx_description
1 polymer ?
#
loop_
_entity_poly.entity_id
_entity_poly.type
_entity_poly.pdbx_seq_one_letter_code
_entity_poly.pdbx_strand_id
1 'polypeptide(L)'
;MKLITTAVVVVTYVLVPFQVFAQATGTIANAPQDGDLNGSNFTYPWPVKLFQFSSQLQDVEMAFMDLNPTGEPNGRVAVCLHGKNFCAPTWESTARTLAEQGYRVILIDQIGFCKSQNPILPIHTTTTVV
;
A
#
# COMPACT_ATOMS: atom_id res chain seq x y z
N MET A 1 34.55 -37.64 33.32
CA MET A 1 33.78 -36.38 33.44
C MET A 1 33.83 -35.66 32.10
N LYS A 2 32.66 -35.22 31.57
CA LYS A 2 32.42 -34.37 30.37
C LYS A 2 32.55 -35.00 28.97
N LEU A 3 31.60 -35.86 28.56
CA LEU A 3 31.41 -36.17 27.12
C LEU A 3 29.94 -36.34 26.65
N ILE A 4 28.91 -36.08 27.48
CA ILE A 4 27.52 -36.43 27.11
C ILE A 4 26.60 -35.20 26.83
N THR A 5 27.07 -33.96 27.05
CA THR A 5 26.15 -32.80 27.07
C THR A 5 25.95 -32.08 25.72
N THR A 6 26.70 -32.40 24.67
CA THR A 6 26.70 -31.58 23.43
C THR A 6 25.65 -31.98 22.38
N ALA A 7 25.05 -33.18 22.47
CA ALA A 7 24.15 -33.69 21.43
C ALA A 7 22.71 -33.14 21.52
N VAL A 8 22.26 -32.68 22.69
CA VAL A 8 20.87 -32.25 22.90
C VAL A 8 20.61 -30.82 22.38
N VAL A 9 21.65 -29.98 22.31
CA VAL A 9 21.52 -28.56 21.93
C VAL A 9 21.44 -28.36 20.40
N VAL A 10 21.95 -29.29 19.60
CA VAL A 10 21.99 -29.15 18.14
C VAL A 10 20.65 -29.53 17.49
N VAL A 11 19.89 -30.45 18.09
CA VAL A 11 18.59 -30.91 17.55
C VAL A 11 17.48 -29.87 17.78
N THR A 12 17.62 -28.96 18.73
CA THR A 12 16.58 -27.98 19.09
C THR A 12 16.50 -26.77 18.14
N TYR A 13 17.49 -26.55 17.26
CA TYR A 13 17.53 -25.36 16.40
C TYR A 13 16.92 -25.53 15.00
N VAL A 14 16.45 -26.73 14.62
CA VAL A 14 15.97 -27.01 13.26
C VAL A 14 14.45 -26.79 13.10
N LEU A 15 13.73 -26.45 14.17
CA LEU A 15 12.27 -26.24 14.14
C LEU A 15 11.86 -24.77 14.34
N VAL A 16 12.57 -23.82 13.72
CA VAL A 16 11.98 -22.50 13.50
C VAL A 16 11.10 -22.63 12.25
N PRO A 17 9.76 -22.69 12.36
CA PRO A 17 8.92 -22.69 11.16
C PRO A 17 9.23 -21.42 10.39
N PHE A 18 9.69 -21.58 9.16
CA PHE A 18 9.83 -20.50 8.19
C PHE A 18 8.45 -19.85 8.08
N GLN A 19 8.26 -18.70 8.73
CA GLN A 19 7.02 -17.95 8.65
C GLN A 19 6.93 -17.40 7.23
N VAL A 20 6.23 -18.12 6.35
CA VAL A 20 5.87 -17.61 5.04
C VAL A 20 4.86 -16.49 5.29
N PHE A 21 5.33 -15.24 5.28
CA PHE A 21 4.42 -14.11 5.22
C PHE A 21 3.64 -14.22 3.91
N ALA A 22 2.33 -14.46 4.00
CA ALA A 22 1.46 -14.36 2.85
C ALA A 22 1.50 -12.91 2.35
N GLN A 23 2.20 -12.68 1.25
CA GLN A 23 2.11 -11.39 0.56
C GLN A 23 0.73 -11.33 -0.08
N ALA A 24 -0.01 -10.26 0.19
CA ALA A 24 -1.24 -9.99 -0.54
C ALA A 24 -0.88 -9.89 -2.03
N THR A 25 -1.33 -10.87 -2.81
CA THR A 25 -1.20 -10.83 -4.27
C THR A 25 -2.31 -9.92 -4.78
N GLY A 26 -1.95 -8.93 -5.59
CA GLY A 26 -2.90 -7.94 -6.10
C GLY A 26 -2.48 -7.41 -7.46
N THR A 27 -3.40 -6.69 -8.10
CA THR A 27 -3.21 -6.05 -9.41
C THR A 27 -3.18 -4.54 -9.27
N ILE A 28 -2.50 -3.86 -10.19
CA ILE A 28 -2.50 -2.39 -10.28
C ILE A 28 -3.26 -1.99 -11.54
N ALA A 29 -4.27 -1.15 -11.37
CA ALA A 29 -5.02 -0.52 -12.47
C ALA A 29 -4.86 1.01 -12.41
N ASN A 30 -5.11 1.69 -13.53
CA ASN A 30 -5.27 3.14 -13.51
C ASN A 30 -6.68 3.46 -13.01
N ALA A 31 -6.80 4.51 -12.18
CA ALA A 31 -8.10 4.98 -11.74
C ALA A 31 -8.89 5.61 -12.91
N PRO A 32 -10.24 5.59 -12.86
CA PRO A 32 -11.09 6.39 -13.73
C PRO A 32 -10.73 7.88 -13.70
N GLN A 33 -10.88 8.56 -14.84
CA GLN A 33 -10.50 9.98 -15.01
C GLN A 33 -11.63 10.97 -14.70
N ASP A 34 -12.84 10.48 -14.47
CA ASP A 34 -14.07 11.27 -14.25
C ASP A 34 -14.12 12.04 -12.93
N GLY A 35 -13.08 11.91 -12.09
CA GLY A 35 -12.79 12.82 -10.98
C GLY A 35 -13.47 12.44 -9.66
N ASP A 36 -14.63 11.80 -9.69
CA ASP A 36 -15.24 11.15 -8.53
C ASP A 36 -14.76 9.71 -8.40
N LEU A 37 -14.11 9.40 -7.28
CA LEU A 37 -13.68 8.05 -6.95
C LEU A 37 -13.94 7.80 -5.47
N ASN A 38 -14.74 6.79 -5.17
CA ASN A 38 -15.06 6.34 -3.82
C ASN A 38 -15.68 7.45 -2.95
N GLY A 39 -16.43 8.39 -3.57
CA GLY A 39 -17.09 9.51 -2.92
C GLY A 39 -16.20 10.75 -2.73
N SER A 40 -14.99 10.75 -3.30
CA SER A 40 -14.08 11.88 -3.31
C SER A 40 -13.97 12.48 -4.71
N ASN A 41 -14.47 13.71 -4.88
CA ASN A 41 -14.43 14.48 -6.14
C ASN A 41 -13.22 15.42 -6.26
N PHE A 42 -12.31 15.41 -5.28
CA PHE A 42 -11.13 16.26 -5.30
C PHE A 42 -10.12 15.78 -6.36
N THR A 43 -9.63 16.70 -7.19
CA THR A 43 -8.64 16.40 -8.22
C THR A 43 -7.25 16.25 -7.61
N TYR A 44 -6.60 15.11 -7.84
CA TYR A 44 -5.28 14.83 -7.31
C TYR A 44 -4.19 15.42 -8.24
N PRO A 45 -3.04 15.85 -7.69
CA PRO A 45 -1.96 16.48 -8.46
C PRO A 45 -1.20 15.53 -9.39
N TRP A 46 -1.35 14.21 -9.22
CA TRP A 46 -0.75 13.19 -10.07
C TRP A 46 -1.77 12.10 -10.44
N PRO A 47 -1.52 11.30 -11.49
CA PRO A 47 -2.39 10.19 -11.87
C PRO A 47 -2.58 9.20 -10.72
N VAL A 48 -3.84 8.92 -10.41
CA VAL A 48 -4.21 7.96 -9.38
C VAL A 48 -4.18 6.55 -9.97
N LYS A 49 -3.55 5.63 -9.23
CA LYS A 49 -3.55 4.19 -9.48
C LYS A 49 -4.33 3.50 -8.37
N LEU A 50 -4.89 2.34 -8.69
CA LEU A 50 -5.63 1.49 -7.77
C LEU A 50 -4.88 0.18 -7.59
N PHE A 51 -4.49 -0.14 -6.36
CA PHE A 51 -4.00 -1.46 -5.99
C PHE A 51 -5.16 -2.30 -5.47
N GLN A 52 -5.52 -3.34 -6.21
CA GLN A 52 -6.67 -4.21 -5.96
C GLN A 52 -6.18 -5.53 -5.36
N PHE A 53 -6.70 -5.90 -4.19
CA PHE A 53 -6.29 -7.09 -3.46
C PHE A 53 -7.38 -7.57 -2.51
N SER A 54 -7.29 -8.82 -2.06
CA SER A 54 -8.22 -9.36 -1.07
C SER A 54 -7.67 -9.16 0.35
N SER A 55 -8.51 -8.66 1.26
CA SER A 55 -8.21 -8.48 2.68
C SER A 55 -9.45 -8.76 3.52
N GLN A 56 -9.32 -9.49 4.63
CA GLN A 56 -10.43 -9.79 5.53
C GLN A 56 -11.67 -10.38 4.80
N LEU A 57 -11.43 -11.29 3.85
CA LEU A 57 -12.44 -11.94 3.01
C LEU A 57 -13.22 -10.99 2.09
N GLN A 58 -12.69 -9.79 1.84
CA GLN A 58 -13.27 -8.80 0.95
C GLN A 58 -12.27 -8.38 -0.11
N ASP A 59 -12.74 -8.17 -1.33
CA ASP A 59 -11.95 -7.49 -2.34
C ASP A 59 -12.01 -5.99 -2.08
N VAL A 60 -10.83 -5.39 -1.99
CA VAL A 60 -10.65 -3.98 -1.68
C VAL A 60 -9.69 -3.35 -2.68
N GLU A 61 -9.86 -2.05 -2.90
CA GLU A 61 -8.95 -1.25 -3.69
C GLU A 61 -8.39 -0.06 -2.92
N MET A 62 -7.09 0.17 -3.09
CA MET A 62 -6.34 1.23 -2.44
C MET A 62 -5.80 2.20 -3.50
N ALA A 63 -6.21 3.45 -3.41
CA ALA A 63 -5.73 4.54 -4.24
C ALA A 63 -4.33 4.99 -3.81
N PHE A 64 -3.47 5.22 -4.80
CA PHE A 64 -2.15 5.79 -4.57
C PHE A 64 -1.66 6.59 -5.78
N MET A 65 -0.67 7.45 -5.55
CA MET A 65 0.10 8.13 -6.57
C MET A 65 1.55 7.66 -6.49
N ASP A 66 2.20 7.51 -7.65
CA ASP A 66 3.52 6.92 -7.79
C ASP A 66 4.40 7.84 -8.63
N LEU A 67 5.31 8.54 -7.96
CA LEU A 67 6.17 9.56 -8.54
C LEU A 67 7.57 8.99 -8.73
N ASN A 68 8.07 9.10 -9.96
CA ASN A 68 9.47 8.85 -10.24
C ASN A 68 10.35 9.98 -9.67
N PRO A 69 11.61 9.70 -9.33
CA PRO A 69 12.59 10.74 -9.05
C PRO A 69 12.66 11.75 -10.19
N THR A 70 12.75 13.03 -9.85
CA THR A 70 12.99 14.11 -10.82
C THR A 70 14.45 14.57 -10.82
N GLY A 71 15.17 14.34 -9.73
CA GLY A 71 16.64 14.43 -9.67
C GLY A 71 17.31 13.08 -9.92
N GLU A 72 18.63 13.01 -9.68
CA GLU A 72 19.41 11.77 -9.80
C GLU A 72 18.86 10.66 -8.89
N PRO A 73 18.42 9.50 -9.44
CA PRO A 73 17.84 8.44 -8.64
C PRO A 73 18.81 7.92 -7.56
N ASN A 74 18.40 8.02 -6.30
CA ASN A 74 19.23 7.63 -5.16
C ASN A 74 19.03 6.16 -4.72
N GLY A 75 18.16 5.43 -5.42
CA GLY A 75 17.83 4.02 -5.15
C GLY A 75 16.92 3.80 -3.94
N ARG A 76 16.32 4.85 -3.36
CA ARG A 76 15.44 4.77 -2.19
C ARG A 76 14.00 5.12 -2.54
N VAL A 77 13.08 4.58 -1.75
CA VAL A 77 11.64 4.84 -1.86
C VAL A 77 11.15 5.49 -0.59
N ALA A 78 10.41 6.59 -0.71
CA ALA A 78 9.66 7.19 0.38
C ALA A 78 8.17 6.83 0.25
N VAL A 79 7.54 6.41 1.34
CA VAL A 79 6.10 6.15 1.40
C VAL A 79 5.46 7.18 2.30
N CYS A 80 4.57 7.99 1.74
CA CYS A 80 3.85 9.05 2.43
C CYS A 80 2.48 8.56 2.88
N LEU A 81 2.29 8.49 4.20
CA LEU A 81 1.05 8.08 4.85
C LEU A 81 0.37 9.33 5.43
N HIS A 82 -0.88 9.58 5.05
CA HIS A 82 -1.63 10.73 5.58
C HIS A 82 -2.18 10.44 6.98
N GLY A 83 -2.56 11.48 7.72
CA GLY A 83 -3.30 11.36 8.97
C GLY A 83 -4.81 11.25 8.75
N LYS A 84 -5.57 11.01 9.84
CA LYS A 84 -7.03 10.78 9.80
C LYS A 84 -7.84 11.80 8.98
N ASN A 85 -7.47 13.09 9.03
CA ASN A 85 -8.24 14.19 8.44
C ASN A 85 -7.61 14.74 7.15
N PHE A 86 -6.65 14.01 6.57
CA PHE A 86 -5.92 14.41 5.36
C PHE A 86 -5.98 13.28 4.35
N CYS A 87 -5.58 13.57 3.11
CA CYS A 87 -5.45 12.60 2.02
C CYS A 87 -4.03 12.61 1.47
N ALA A 88 -3.69 11.67 0.60
CA ALA A 88 -2.40 11.59 -0.06
C ALA A 88 -1.91 12.93 -0.68
N PRO A 89 -2.75 13.76 -1.34
CA PRO A 89 -2.32 15.05 -1.89
C PRO A 89 -1.80 16.06 -0.87
N THR A 90 -2.13 15.94 0.43
CA THR A 90 -1.60 16.84 1.46
C THR A 90 -0.06 16.81 1.53
N TRP A 91 0.55 15.72 1.06
CA TRP A 91 2.00 15.56 0.97
C TRP A 91 2.61 16.19 -0.30
N GLU A 92 1.87 16.91 -1.13
CA GLU A 92 2.33 17.38 -2.44
C GLU A 92 3.70 18.08 -2.38
N SER A 93 3.85 19.09 -1.52
CA SER A 93 5.12 19.84 -1.41
C SER A 93 6.27 18.93 -0.99
N THR A 94 6.05 18.05 -0.02
CA THR A 94 7.07 17.11 0.47
C THR A 94 7.45 16.09 -0.59
N ALA A 95 6.47 15.58 -1.34
CA ALA A 95 6.70 14.60 -2.39
C ALA A 95 7.53 15.17 -3.54
N ARG A 96 7.28 16.44 -3.93
CA ARG A 96 8.12 17.15 -4.91
C ARG A 96 9.57 17.26 -4.42
N THR A 97 9.78 17.72 -3.19
CA THR A 97 11.14 17.83 -2.61
C THR A 97 11.82 16.46 -2.53
N LEU A 98 11.13 15.40 -2.12
CA LEU A 98 11.71 14.06 -2.06
C LEU A 98 12.06 13.53 -3.45
N ALA A 99 11.20 13.74 -4.45
CA ALA A 99 11.47 13.36 -5.83
C ALA A 99 12.70 14.09 -6.40
N GLU A 100 12.87 15.37 -6.08
CA GLU A 100 14.05 16.17 -6.46
C GLU A 100 15.33 15.65 -5.78
N GLN A 101 15.23 15.14 -4.56
CA GLN A 101 16.34 14.49 -3.83
C GLN A 101 16.62 13.06 -4.30
N GLY A 102 15.98 12.59 -5.38
CA GLY A 102 16.27 11.30 -6.00
C GLY A 102 15.42 10.13 -5.49
N TYR A 103 14.44 10.37 -4.61
CA TYR A 103 13.55 9.31 -4.11
C TYR A 103 12.45 9.00 -5.13
N ARG A 104 12.07 7.71 -5.25
CA ARG A 104 10.74 7.37 -5.74
C ARG A 104 9.76 7.62 -4.59
N VAL A 105 8.63 8.27 -4.86
CA VAL A 105 7.67 8.64 -3.81
C VAL A 105 6.33 8.00 -4.06
N ILE A 106 5.83 7.24 -3.09
CA ILE A 106 4.51 6.60 -3.12
C ILE A 106 3.61 7.32 -2.10
N LEU A 107 2.53 7.94 -2.57
CA LEU A 107 1.54 8.59 -1.71
C LEU A 107 0.28 7.73 -1.68
N ILE A 108 -0.14 7.26 -0.50
CA ILE A 108 -1.18 6.25 -0.36
C ILE A 108 -2.38 6.83 0.40
N ASP A 109 -3.58 6.57 -0.10
CA ASP A 109 -4.82 6.70 0.68
C ASP A 109 -5.14 5.37 1.36
N GLN A 110 -5.31 5.35 2.68
CA GLN A 110 -5.63 4.11 3.38
C GLN A 110 -7.08 3.65 3.11
N ILE A 111 -7.36 2.34 3.16
CA ILE A 111 -8.73 1.80 3.08
C ILE A 111 -9.62 2.52 4.11
N GLY A 112 -10.80 2.98 3.69
CA GLY A 112 -11.70 3.80 4.50
C GLY A 112 -11.54 5.31 4.33
N PHE A 113 -10.56 5.78 3.56
CA PHE A 113 -10.25 7.21 3.41
C PHE A 113 -10.14 7.63 1.94
N CYS A 114 -10.61 8.86 1.67
CA CYS A 114 -10.36 9.60 0.45
C CYS A 114 -10.73 8.82 -0.82
N LYS A 115 -9.78 8.56 -1.73
CA LYS A 115 -10.06 7.85 -2.99
C LYS A 115 -9.91 6.33 -2.87
N SER A 116 -9.54 5.79 -1.71
CA SER A 116 -9.54 4.33 -1.47
C SER A 116 -10.93 3.83 -1.11
N GLN A 117 -11.19 2.54 -1.34
CA GLN A 117 -12.50 1.94 -1.03
C GLN A 117 -12.83 2.16 0.45
N ASN A 118 -14.05 2.61 0.73
CA ASN A 118 -14.59 2.69 2.08
C ASN A 118 -15.53 1.50 2.32
N PRO A 119 -15.16 0.51 3.15
CA PRO A 119 -15.96 -0.71 3.34
C PRO A 119 -17.38 -0.46 3.89
N ILE A 120 -17.62 0.71 4.49
CA ILE A 120 -18.92 1.09 5.08
C ILE A 120 -19.78 1.85 4.07
N LEU A 121 -19.19 2.41 3.01
CA LEU A 121 -19.91 3.06 1.91
C LEU A 121 -19.95 2.08 0.73
N PRO A 122 -21.10 1.44 0.45
CA PRO A 122 -21.23 0.59 -0.73
C PRO A 122 -21.23 1.47 -1.97
N ILE A 123 -20.06 1.71 -2.53
CA ILE A 123 -19.93 2.21 -3.89
C ILE A 123 -19.73 0.96 -4.75
N HIS A 124 -20.72 0.70 -5.60
CA HIS A 124 -20.97 -0.58 -6.28
C HIS A 124 -21.45 -1.69 -5.34
N THR A 125 -22.78 -1.75 -5.13
CA THR A 125 -23.42 -3.05 -5.05
C THR A 125 -23.00 -3.85 -6.28
N THR A 126 -22.11 -4.81 -6.11
CA THR A 126 -22.14 -5.99 -6.95
C THR A 126 -23.53 -6.56 -6.76
N THR A 127 -24.39 -6.34 -7.75
CA THR A 127 -25.58 -7.12 -7.98
C THR A 127 -25.13 -8.56 -8.19
N THR A 128 -24.92 -9.28 -7.10
CA THR A 128 -24.95 -10.73 -7.09
C THR A 128 -26.43 -11.09 -7.12
N VAL A 129 -27.00 -11.18 -8.32
CA VAL A 129 -28.17 -12.03 -8.52
C VAL A 129 -27.65 -13.47 -8.47
N VAL A 130 -27.91 -14.15 -7.36
CA VAL A 130 -28.18 -15.59 -7.33
C VAL A 130 -29.41 -15.81 -6.47
#